data_AF-A0A8J6JHY2-F1
#
_entry.id   AF-A0A8J6JHY2-F1
#
_cell.length_a   1.000
_cell.length_b   1.000
_cell.length_c   1.000
_cell.angle_alpha   90.00
_cell.angle_beta   90.00
_cell.angle_gamma   90.00
#
_symmetry.space_group_name_H-M   'P 1'
#
loop_
_entity.id
_entity.type
_entity.pdbx_description
1 polymer ?
#
loop_
_entity_poly.entity_id
_entity_poly.type
_entity_poly.pdbx_seq_one_letter_code
_entity_poly.pdbx_strand_id
1 'polypeptide(L)'
;MSRRTAFLWKQHGVPAERAPPTERATGISRARLRLNPWPDSIMPANTQHPAPDALTQNRAGAFALLGALLAAAPDAGLLRAVAALPAGETPLGQSLAALAGAAAVDPAILEREFHDLFIGVGRGEILPYASWYLTGFLHERPLADLRSSLIALGLQRAPGVAEPEDHIAFLCETMAALLRGDIAPTGDGFGAAGFLARHLQPWAGRLFADLVANPGSAFYRAVGGFGRAVLDIEILAAELPE
;
A
#
# COMPACT_ATOMS: atom_id res chain seq x y z
N MET A 1 -10.28 10.82 18.17
CA MET A 1 -8.83 10.55 18.06
C MET A 1 -8.61 9.75 16.80
N SER A 2 -8.12 10.40 15.74
CA SER A 2 -7.97 9.84 14.40
C SER A 2 -6.91 8.73 14.41
N ARG A 3 -7.33 7.48 14.17
CA ARG A 3 -6.43 6.34 13.97
C ARG A 3 -5.75 6.52 12.61
N ARG A 4 -4.66 7.31 12.58
CA ARG A 4 -3.79 7.42 11.41
C ARG A 4 -3.15 6.04 11.16
N THR A 5 -3.40 5.52 9.96
CA THR A 5 -2.71 4.38 9.29
C THR A 5 -2.73 3.04 10.03
N ALA A 6 -3.51 2.09 9.52
CA ALA A 6 -3.64 0.73 10.07
C ALA A 6 -2.35 -0.11 9.99
N PHE A 7 -1.31 0.35 9.28
CA PHE A 7 -0.10 -0.40 9.07
C PHE A 7 1.15 0.47 9.31
N LEU A 8 1.45 0.76 10.57
CA LEU A 8 2.63 1.54 10.96
C LEU A 8 3.92 0.73 10.77
N TRP A 9 4.66 1.02 9.71
CA TRP A 9 5.94 0.43 9.35
C TRP A 9 7.03 0.62 10.43
N LYS A 10 7.87 -0.41 10.62
CA LYS A 10 9.24 -0.25 11.11
C LYS A 10 10.20 -0.76 10.05
N GLN A 11 11.04 0.12 9.51
CA GLN A 11 12.23 -0.29 8.76
C GLN A 11 13.25 -0.86 9.75
N HIS A 12 13.91 -1.97 9.40
CA HIS A 12 15.01 -2.49 10.20
C HIS A 12 16.15 -1.46 10.28
N GLY A 13 16.52 -1.07 11.51
CA GLY A 13 17.92 -0.80 11.82
C GLY A 13 18.64 -2.13 12.01
N VAL A 14 19.87 -2.27 11.49
CA VAL A 14 20.68 -3.49 11.57
C VAL A 14 20.67 -4.10 13.00
N PRO A 15 20.34 -5.40 13.19
CA PRO A 15 20.26 -6.02 14.52
C PRO A 15 21.60 -6.05 15.27
N ALA A 16 21.58 -5.70 16.55
CA ALA A 16 22.77 -5.55 17.40
C ALA A 16 23.57 -6.85 17.68
N GLU A 17 23.03 -8.02 17.33
CA GLU A 17 23.55 -9.33 17.72
C GLU A 17 24.57 -9.95 16.74
N ARG A 18 24.87 -9.25 15.64
CA ARG A 18 25.94 -9.64 14.68
C ARG A 18 27.23 -8.80 14.80
N ALA A 19 27.45 -8.10 15.91
CA ALA A 19 28.71 -7.41 16.17
C ALA A 19 29.78 -8.39 16.73
N PRO A 20 30.96 -8.57 16.09
CA PRO A 20 32.03 -9.42 16.62
C PRO A 20 32.70 -8.82 17.89
N PRO A 21 33.56 -9.59 18.61
CA PRO A 21 34.06 -9.28 19.96
C PRO A 21 35.16 -8.20 20.00
N THR A 22 34.96 -7.10 19.28
CA THR A 22 35.95 -6.01 19.12
C THR A 22 35.87 -4.92 20.19
N GLU A 23 34.77 -4.80 20.93
CA GLU A 23 34.60 -3.73 21.93
C GLU A 23 35.45 -3.90 23.20
N ARG A 24 35.88 -5.13 23.55
CA ARG A 24 36.71 -5.37 24.74
C ARG A 24 38.21 -5.08 24.54
N ALA A 25 38.68 -4.96 23.30
CA ALA A 25 40.11 -4.85 23.00
C ALA A 25 40.62 -3.41 22.83
N THR A 26 39.75 -2.43 22.53
CA THR A 26 40.19 -1.09 22.09
C THR A 26 39.69 0.07 22.95
N GLY A 27 38.70 -0.13 23.82
CA GLY A 27 38.26 0.87 24.81
C GLY A 27 37.58 2.13 24.23
N ILE A 28 37.11 2.10 22.98
CA ILE A 28 36.46 3.24 22.32
C ILE A 28 34.92 3.11 22.40
N SER A 29 34.24 4.15 22.89
CA SER A 29 32.77 4.19 23.07
C SER A 29 32.00 4.27 21.74
N ARG A 30 30.82 3.60 21.70
CA ARG A 30 29.90 3.44 20.55
C ARG A 30 29.51 4.71 19.81
N ALA A 31 29.60 5.89 20.43
CA ALA A 31 29.31 7.16 19.75
C ALA A 31 30.31 7.52 18.64
N ARG A 32 31.49 6.87 18.60
CA ARG A 32 32.53 7.06 17.57
C ARG A 32 32.59 5.96 16.50
N LEU A 33 31.74 4.93 16.55
CA LEU A 33 31.77 3.80 15.61
C LEU A 33 30.91 3.99 14.34
N ARG A 34 30.34 5.18 14.11
CA ARG A 34 29.91 5.55 12.75
C ARG A 34 31.15 5.94 11.94
N LEU A 35 31.91 4.93 11.53
CA LEU A 35 32.88 5.06 10.46
C LEU A 35 32.12 4.93 9.13
N ASN A 36 32.14 6.01 8.35
CA ASN A 36 31.94 5.95 6.91
C ASN A 36 33.06 5.03 6.35
N PRO A 37 32.78 3.84 5.78
CA PRO A 37 33.82 2.92 5.32
C PRO A 37 34.49 3.36 4.01
N TRP A 38 34.04 4.46 3.41
CA TRP A 38 34.56 4.98 2.15
C TRP A 38 35.03 6.42 2.38
N PRO A 39 36.27 6.80 2.03
CA PRO A 39 36.69 8.19 2.14
C PRO A 39 35.80 9.06 1.23
N ASP A 40 35.39 10.25 1.71
CA ASP A 40 34.51 11.21 1.02
C ASP A 40 35.01 11.64 -0.39
N SER A 41 36.24 11.25 -0.75
CA SER A 41 36.89 11.53 -2.04
C SER A 41 36.49 10.60 -3.19
N ILE A 42 35.66 9.55 -2.98
CA ILE A 42 35.26 8.58 -4.04
C ILE A 42 33.74 8.45 -4.20
N MET A 43 32.92 9.22 -3.46
CA MET A 43 31.48 9.28 -3.71
C MET A 43 31.15 10.46 -4.63
N PRO A 44 30.44 10.27 -5.75
CA PRO A 44 29.76 11.38 -6.38
C PRO A 44 28.82 11.99 -5.35
N ALA A 45 28.87 13.31 -5.22
CA ALA A 45 28.09 14.05 -4.25
C ALA A 45 26.62 13.60 -4.28
N ASN A 46 26.10 13.19 -3.11
CA ASN A 46 24.69 13.29 -2.79
C ASN A 46 23.73 12.54 -3.75
N THR A 47 23.46 11.26 -3.49
CA THR A 47 22.21 10.64 -3.95
C THR A 47 21.04 11.15 -3.10
N GLN A 48 20.75 12.44 -3.20
CA GLN A 48 19.38 12.92 -3.05
C GLN A 48 18.60 12.24 -4.17
N HIS A 49 17.80 11.24 -3.84
CA HIS A 49 16.78 10.79 -4.77
C HIS A 49 15.96 12.04 -5.11
N PRO A 50 15.87 12.45 -6.40
CA PRO A 50 15.07 13.61 -6.76
C PRO A 50 13.66 13.40 -6.21
N ALA A 51 13.06 14.46 -5.67
CA ALA A 51 11.67 14.39 -5.22
C ALA A 51 10.81 13.83 -6.36
N PRO A 52 9.88 12.90 -6.08
CA PRO A 52 9.11 12.27 -7.14
C PRO A 52 8.41 13.33 -7.97
N ASP A 53 8.43 13.17 -9.29
CA ASP A 53 7.74 14.08 -10.19
C ASP A 53 6.22 14.10 -9.93
N ALA A 54 5.53 15.10 -10.48
CA ALA A 54 4.09 15.27 -10.24
C ALA A 54 3.27 14.04 -10.63
N LEU A 55 3.69 13.32 -11.68
CA LEU A 55 3.05 12.09 -12.13
C LEU A 55 3.20 10.98 -11.08
N THR A 56 4.40 10.75 -10.56
CA THR A 56 4.67 9.74 -9.54
C THR A 56 3.92 10.05 -8.24
N GLN A 57 3.83 11.32 -7.85
CA GLN A 57 3.03 11.74 -6.70
C GLN A 57 1.54 11.43 -6.88
N ASN A 58 0.99 11.66 -8.06
CA ASN A 58 -0.41 11.35 -8.36
C ASN A 58 -0.67 9.84 -8.33
N ARG A 59 0.23 9.03 -8.91
CA ARG A 59 0.16 7.56 -8.86
C ARG A 59 0.19 7.05 -7.42
N ALA A 60 1.13 7.52 -6.61
CA ALA A 60 1.20 7.17 -5.19
C ALA A 60 -0.03 7.63 -4.41
N GLY A 61 -0.56 8.83 -4.72
CA GLY A 61 -1.77 9.37 -4.12
C GLY A 61 -3.01 8.51 -4.41
N ALA A 62 -3.14 7.98 -5.63
CA ALA A 62 -4.23 7.09 -6.00
C ALA A 62 -4.22 5.78 -5.19
N PHE A 63 -3.06 5.13 -5.05
CA PHE A 63 -2.92 3.95 -4.21
C PHE A 63 -3.12 4.26 -2.71
N ALA A 64 -2.61 5.39 -2.23
CA ALA A 64 -2.84 5.80 -0.85
C ALA A 64 -4.32 6.02 -0.55
N LEU A 65 -5.06 6.60 -1.49
CA LEU A 65 -6.51 6.78 -1.38
C LEU A 65 -7.24 5.42 -1.37
N LEU A 66 -6.91 4.50 -2.28
CA LEU A 66 -7.47 3.14 -2.27
C LEU A 66 -7.21 2.43 -0.95
N GLY A 67 -5.97 2.52 -0.44
CA GLY A 67 -5.60 1.96 0.86
C GLY A 67 -6.45 2.52 1.99
N ALA A 68 -6.61 3.85 2.05
CA ALA A 68 -7.42 4.50 3.08
C ALA A 68 -8.91 4.12 3.00
N LEU A 69 -9.48 4.04 1.80
CA LEU A 69 -10.91 3.72 1.60
C LEU A 69 -11.26 2.26 1.90
N LEU A 70 -10.29 1.36 1.75
CA LEU A 70 -10.48 -0.09 1.93
C LEU A 70 -9.98 -0.59 3.30
N ALA A 71 -9.23 0.21 4.05
CA ALA A 71 -8.76 -0.16 5.39
C ALA A 71 -9.83 -0.07 6.47
N ALA A 72 -10.73 0.92 6.35
CA ALA A 72 -11.81 1.18 7.29
C ALA A 72 -12.89 2.03 6.62
N ALA A 73 -14.09 2.08 7.22
CA ALA A 73 -15.15 2.99 6.81
C ALA A 73 -14.65 4.46 6.83
N PRO A 74 -14.75 5.20 5.71
CA PRO A 74 -14.35 6.60 5.64
C PRO A 74 -15.10 7.49 6.63
N ASP A 75 -14.35 8.32 7.37
CA ASP A 75 -14.94 9.34 8.22
C ASP A 75 -15.38 10.58 7.41
N ALA A 76 -16.11 11.49 8.07
CA ALA A 76 -16.58 12.73 7.45
C ALA A 76 -15.44 13.64 6.93
N GLY A 77 -14.22 13.50 7.46
CA GLY A 77 -13.05 14.22 6.96
C GLY A 77 -12.59 13.67 5.62
N LEU A 78 -12.42 12.36 5.53
CA LEU A 78 -12.02 11.67 4.32
C LEU A 78 -13.09 11.83 3.23
N LEU A 79 -14.38 11.69 3.55
CA LEU A 79 -15.47 11.88 2.58
C LEU A 79 -15.48 13.29 1.99
N ARG A 80 -15.25 14.33 2.81
CA ARG A 80 -15.12 15.71 2.28
C ARG A 80 -13.92 15.87 1.35
N ALA A 81 -12.79 15.22 1.65
CA ALA A 81 -11.62 15.25 0.79
C ALA A 81 -11.90 14.53 -0.55
N VAL A 82 -12.58 13.37 -0.50
CA VAL A 82 -12.99 12.61 -1.68
C VAL A 82 -13.98 13.39 -2.54
N ALA A 83 -14.96 14.06 -1.94
CA ALA A 83 -15.93 14.91 -2.63
C ALA A 83 -15.29 16.10 -3.36
N ALA A 84 -14.07 16.51 -2.97
CA ALA A 84 -13.32 17.59 -3.58
C ALA A 84 -12.35 17.13 -4.69
N LEU A 85 -12.32 15.83 -5.01
CA LEU A 85 -11.44 15.31 -6.07
C LEU A 85 -11.82 15.90 -7.43
N PRO A 86 -10.82 16.23 -8.28
CA PRO A 86 -11.08 16.79 -9.59
C PRO A 86 -11.70 15.74 -10.51
N ALA A 87 -12.76 16.14 -11.21
CA ALA A 87 -13.32 15.37 -12.32
C ALA A 87 -12.45 15.57 -13.59
N GLY A 88 -12.53 14.61 -14.51
CA GLY A 88 -11.87 14.71 -15.81
C GLY A 88 -12.51 13.82 -16.86
N GLU A 89 -12.16 14.04 -18.13
CA GLU A 89 -12.76 13.32 -19.26
C GLU A 89 -12.11 11.96 -19.53
N THR A 90 -10.91 11.71 -18.98
CA THR A 90 -10.24 10.41 -19.09
C THR A 90 -10.97 9.33 -18.28
N PRO A 91 -10.77 8.03 -18.56
CA PRO A 91 -11.38 6.96 -17.76
C PRO A 91 -11.11 7.10 -16.25
N LEU A 92 -9.88 7.50 -15.88
CA LEU A 92 -9.53 7.80 -14.49
C LEU A 92 -10.30 9.01 -13.96
N GLY A 93 -10.35 10.12 -14.71
CA GLY A 93 -11.10 11.32 -14.33
C GLY A 93 -12.59 11.08 -14.14
N GLN A 94 -13.20 10.23 -14.97
CA GLN A 94 -14.59 9.82 -14.83
C GLN A 94 -14.81 8.96 -13.58
N SER A 95 -13.88 8.04 -13.29
CA SER A 95 -13.95 7.23 -12.07
C SER A 95 -13.79 8.07 -10.79
N LEU A 96 -12.94 9.10 -10.81
CA LEU A 96 -12.81 10.07 -9.72
C LEU A 96 -14.07 10.90 -9.55
N ALA A 97 -14.72 11.33 -10.65
CA ALA A 97 -15.98 12.04 -10.58
C ALA A 97 -17.11 11.19 -9.97
N ALA A 98 -17.18 9.91 -10.36
CA ALA A 98 -18.14 8.97 -9.77
C ALA A 98 -17.88 8.75 -8.27
N LEU A 99 -16.60 8.61 -7.88
CA LEU A 99 -16.19 8.47 -6.49
C LEU A 99 -16.52 9.74 -5.66
N ALA A 100 -16.24 10.93 -6.21
CA ALA A 100 -16.59 12.20 -5.58
C ALA A 100 -18.11 12.36 -5.41
N GLY A 101 -18.89 11.97 -6.42
CA GLY A 101 -20.36 11.99 -6.35
C GLY A 101 -20.92 11.02 -5.30
N ALA A 102 -20.30 9.84 -5.14
CA ALA A 102 -20.69 8.87 -4.13
C ALA A 102 -20.30 9.29 -2.70
N ALA A 103 -19.35 10.21 -2.53
CA ALA A 103 -18.90 10.66 -1.21
C ALA A 103 -19.91 11.56 -0.47
N ALA A 104 -21.00 11.97 -1.12
CA ALA A 104 -22.14 12.65 -0.50
C ALA A 104 -23.04 11.67 0.27
N VAL A 105 -22.46 10.91 1.20
CA VAL A 105 -23.13 9.90 2.03
C VAL A 105 -22.93 10.19 3.52
N ASP A 106 -23.91 9.83 4.34
CA ASP A 106 -23.78 9.90 5.80
C ASP A 106 -22.73 8.86 6.27
N PRO A 107 -21.69 9.26 7.04
CA PRO A 107 -20.70 8.34 7.59
C PRO A 107 -21.31 7.13 8.31
N ALA A 108 -22.45 7.28 9.00
CA ALA A 108 -23.11 6.19 9.72
C ALA A 108 -23.75 5.17 8.77
N ILE A 109 -24.20 5.61 7.59
CA ILE A 109 -24.67 4.70 6.53
C ILE A 109 -23.48 3.96 5.94
N LEU A 110 -22.39 4.67 5.66
CA LEU A 110 -21.18 4.08 5.09
C LEU A 110 -20.48 3.09 6.04
N GLU A 111 -20.53 3.34 7.34
CA GLU A 111 -20.02 2.41 8.36
C GLU A 111 -20.77 1.07 8.32
N ARG A 112 -22.10 1.11 8.11
CA ARG A 112 -22.91 -0.09 7.93
C ARG A 112 -22.58 -0.80 6.62
N GLU A 113 -22.49 -0.05 5.52
CA GLU A 113 -22.09 -0.60 4.21
C GLU A 113 -20.72 -1.30 4.31
N PHE A 114 -19.73 -0.66 4.93
CA PHE A 114 -18.40 -1.24 5.15
C PHE A 114 -18.46 -2.50 6.00
N HIS A 115 -19.23 -2.45 7.11
CA HIS A 115 -19.40 -3.59 7.97
C HIS A 115 -20.00 -4.77 7.20
N ASP A 116 -21.10 -4.57 6.47
CA ASP A 116 -21.78 -5.65 5.76
C ASP A 116 -20.90 -6.23 4.64
N LEU A 117 -20.19 -5.38 3.90
CA LEU A 117 -19.30 -5.79 2.82
C LEU A 117 -18.07 -6.57 3.30
N PHE A 118 -17.35 -6.07 4.31
CA PHE A 118 -16.00 -6.57 4.62
C PHE A 118 -15.90 -7.34 5.94
N ILE A 119 -16.84 -7.14 6.87
CA ILE A 119 -16.79 -7.73 8.21
C ILE A 119 -17.88 -8.80 8.35
N GLY A 120 -19.14 -8.40 8.17
CA GLY A 120 -20.34 -9.22 8.30
C GLY A 120 -20.52 -9.87 9.67
N VAL A 121 -21.61 -10.62 9.83
CA VAL A 121 -21.75 -11.54 10.98
C VAL A 121 -21.13 -12.87 10.58
N GLY A 122 -19.92 -13.13 11.06
CA GLY A 122 -19.14 -14.33 10.74
C GLY A 122 -18.23 -14.13 9.53
N ARG A 123 -18.75 -13.57 8.43
CA ARG A 123 -17.95 -13.25 7.23
C ARG A 123 -18.60 -12.13 6.41
N GLY A 124 -17.79 -11.18 5.93
CA GLY A 124 -18.21 -10.17 4.96
C GLY A 124 -18.55 -10.77 3.60
N GLU A 125 -19.38 -10.07 2.85
CA GLU A 125 -19.74 -10.41 1.47
C GLU A 125 -18.51 -10.50 0.55
N ILE A 126 -17.49 -9.68 0.82
CA ILE A 126 -16.23 -9.61 0.10
C ILE A 126 -15.07 -9.80 1.09
N LEU A 127 -14.15 -10.70 0.75
CA LEU A 127 -12.92 -10.93 1.51
C LEU A 127 -11.73 -10.34 0.75
N PRO A 128 -11.25 -9.13 1.10
CA PRO A 128 -10.28 -8.39 0.31
C PRO A 128 -8.84 -8.85 0.54
N TYR A 129 -8.61 -10.17 0.47
CA TYR A 129 -7.32 -10.83 0.74
C TYR A 129 -6.81 -11.56 -0.50
N ALA A 130 -5.51 -11.43 -0.80
CA ALA A 130 -4.91 -12.10 -1.94
C ALA A 130 -5.05 -13.62 -1.85
N SER A 131 -4.81 -14.20 -0.67
CA SER A 131 -4.90 -15.64 -0.49
C SER A 131 -6.32 -16.16 -0.75
N TRP A 132 -7.35 -15.42 -0.35
CA TRP A 132 -8.74 -15.76 -0.64
C TRP A 132 -9.00 -15.78 -2.15
N TYR A 133 -8.65 -14.72 -2.87
CA TYR A 133 -8.91 -14.62 -4.31
C TYR A 133 -8.07 -15.56 -5.18
N LEU A 134 -6.94 -16.03 -4.67
CA LEU A 134 -6.01 -16.90 -5.40
C LEU A 134 -6.19 -18.39 -5.06
N THR A 135 -6.64 -18.72 -3.86
CA THR A 135 -6.70 -20.11 -3.38
C THR A 135 -8.06 -20.53 -2.83
N GLY A 136 -8.94 -19.58 -2.51
CA GLY A 136 -10.19 -19.83 -1.79
C GLY A 136 -10.02 -20.02 -0.29
N PHE A 137 -8.83 -19.82 0.28
CA PHE A 137 -8.56 -19.94 1.72
C PHE A 137 -7.68 -18.79 2.24
N LEU A 138 -7.91 -18.40 3.50
CA LEU A 138 -7.10 -17.38 4.17
C LEU A 138 -5.77 -17.97 4.67
N HIS A 139 -4.73 -17.14 4.74
CA HIS A 139 -3.41 -17.49 5.29
C HIS A 139 -2.64 -18.57 4.51
N GLU A 140 -2.90 -18.67 3.21
CA GLU A 140 -2.24 -19.63 2.33
C GLU A 140 -0.91 -19.11 1.73
N ARG A 141 -0.33 -19.91 0.83
CA ARG A 141 0.92 -19.62 0.11
C ARG A 141 1.08 -18.17 -0.39
N PRO A 142 0.07 -17.49 -0.97
CA PRO A 142 0.24 -16.09 -1.40
C PRO A 142 0.69 -15.13 -0.29
N LEU A 143 0.22 -15.34 0.95
CA LEU A 143 0.63 -14.53 2.10
C LEU A 143 2.09 -14.82 2.50
N ALA A 144 2.53 -16.08 2.42
CA ALA A 144 3.92 -16.45 2.69
C ALA A 144 4.88 -15.84 1.64
N ASP A 145 4.46 -15.87 0.37
CA ASP A 145 5.20 -15.26 -0.73
C ASP A 145 5.29 -13.74 -0.56
N LEU A 146 4.20 -13.09 -0.15
CA LEU A 146 4.18 -11.65 0.19
C LEU A 146 5.15 -11.33 1.33
N ARG A 147 5.13 -12.08 2.43
CA ARG A 147 6.04 -11.85 3.57
C ARG A 147 7.51 -11.92 3.15
N SER A 148 7.84 -12.84 2.24
CA SER A 148 9.19 -12.94 1.69
C SER A 148 9.58 -11.69 0.90
N SER A 149 8.67 -11.16 0.08
CA SER A 149 8.88 -9.88 -0.61
C SER A 149 8.99 -8.68 0.35
N LEU A 150 8.16 -8.62 1.39
CA LEU A 150 8.23 -7.54 2.39
C LEU A 150 9.57 -7.55 3.14
N ILE A 151 10.10 -8.73 3.48
CA ILE A 151 11.44 -8.87 4.08
C ILE A 151 12.52 -8.34 3.13
N ALA A 152 12.44 -8.65 1.82
CA ALA A 152 13.38 -8.12 0.83
C ALA A 152 13.27 -6.60 0.62
N LEU A 153 12.11 -6.02 0.95
CA LEU A 153 11.88 -4.57 1.00
C LEU A 153 12.29 -3.93 2.34
N GLY A 154 12.80 -4.71 3.29
CA GLY A 154 13.19 -4.23 4.62
C GLY A 154 12.02 -3.94 5.55
N LEU A 155 10.83 -4.47 5.25
CA LEU A 155 9.59 -4.22 5.95
C LEU A 155 9.23 -5.36 6.90
N GLN A 156 8.66 -5.02 8.04
CA GLN A 156 8.12 -5.97 9.00
C GLN A 156 6.74 -5.57 9.48
N ARG A 157 5.94 -6.59 9.85
CA ARG A 157 4.64 -6.40 10.47
C ARG A 157 4.78 -5.61 11.78
N ALA A 158 3.93 -4.61 11.93
CA ALA A 158 3.80 -3.87 13.17
C ALA A 158 3.24 -4.77 14.29
N PRO A 159 3.74 -4.66 15.54
CA PRO A 159 3.16 -5.38 16.67
C PRO A 159 1.69 -4.99 16.87
N GLY A 160 0.82 -5.97 17.07
CA GLY A 160 -0.59 -5.75 17.45
C GLY A 160 -1.58 -5.47 16.31
N VAL A 161 -1.13 -5.46 15.05
CA VAL A 161 -2.05 -5.50 13.90
C VAL A 161 -2.54 -6.93 13.73
N ALA A 162 -3.85 -7.18 13.69
CA ALA A 162 -4.42 -8.53 13.58
C ALA A 162 -4.57 -8.97 12.11
N GLU A 163 -4.86 -8.01 11.24
CA GLU A 163 -5.11 -8.18 9.83
C GLU A 163 -3.86 -8.73 9.11
N PRO A 164 -4.02 -9.78 8.30
CA PRO A 164 -2.98 -10.28 7.41
C PRO A 164 -2.46 -9.22 6.44
N GLU A 165 -1.17 -9.33 6.11
CA GLU A 165 -0.48 -8.41 5.21
C GLU A 165 -1.00 -8.50 3.77
N ASP A 166 -1.67 -9.58 3.38
CA ASP A 166 -2.23 -9.74 2.03
C ASP A 166 -3.60 -9.10 1.82
N HIS A 167 -4.05 -8.28 2.79
CA HIS A 167 -5.20 -7.40 2.65
C HIS A 167 -4.95 -6.31 1.60
N ILE A 168 -5.93 -6.04 0.73
CA ILE A 168 -5.79 -5.07 -0.38
C ILE A 168 -5.30 -3.69 0.09
N ALA A 169 -5.81 -3.21 1.22
CA ALA A 169 -5.44 -1.91 1.76
C ALA A 169 -3.95 -1.82 2.10
N PHE A 170 -3.37 -2.88 2.66
CA PHE A 170 -1.95 -2.96 2.96
C PHE A 170 -1.11 -2.96 1.67
N LEU A 171 -1.55 -3.70 0.66
CA LEU A 171 -0.85 -3.75 -0.63
C LEU A 171 -0.89 -2.40 -1.35
N CYS A 172 -2.03 -1.69 -1.30
CA CYS A 172 -2.14 -0.33 -1.82
C CYS A 172 -1.23 0.66 -1.06
N GLU A 173 -1.17 0.57 0.28
CA GLU A 173 -0.26 1.40 1.07
C GLU A 173 1.23 1.12 0.73
N THR A 174 1.59 -0.16 0.60
CA THR A 174 2.94 -0.59 0.18
C THR A 174 3.28 -0.02 -1.20
N MET A 175 2.35 -0.12 -2.15
CA MET A 175 2.53 0.42 -3.50
C MET A 175 2.74 1.93 -3.49
N ALA A 176 1.94 2.67 -2.70
CA ALA A 176 2.09 4.11 -2.55
C ALA A 176 3.46 4.49 -1.96
N ALA A 177 3.95 3.73 -0.97
CA ALA A 177 5.25 3.96 -0.34
C ALA A 177 6.42 3.63 -1.28
N LEU A 178 6.30 2.56 -2.10
CA LEU A 178 7.28 2.24 -3.15
C LEU A 178 7.35 3.34 -4.21
N LEU A 179 6.21 3.85 -4.66
CA LEU A 179 6.14 4.93 -5.65
C LEU A 179 6.73 6.25 -5.13
N ARG A 180 6.49 6.60 -3.86
CA ARG A 180 7.10 7.80 -3.25
C ARG A 180 8.61 7.67 -2.99
N GLY A 181 9.15 6.45 -3.07
CA GLY A 181 10.52 6.17 -2.65
C GLY A 181 10.71 6.16 -1.13
N ASP A 182 9.62 6.05 -0.35
CA ASP A 182 9.68 5.94 1.12
C ASP A 182 10.36 4.63 1.55
N ILE A 183 10.27 3.61 0.69
CA ILE A 183 10.87 2.29 0.87
C ILE A 183 11.99 2.14 -0.15
N ALA A 184 13.22 2.06 0.34
CA ALA A 184 14.38 1.73 -0.48
C ALA A 184 14.60 0.21 -0.45
N PRO A 185 14.44 -0.51 -1.58
CA PRO A 185 14.68 -1.94 -1.62
C PRO A 185 16.15 -2.25 -1.25
N THR A 186 16.38 -3.31 -0.48
CA THR A 186 17.75 -3.76 -0.22
C THR A 186 18.21 -4.70 -1.35
N GLY A 187 19.22 -4.29 -2.13
CA GLY A 187 19.76 -5.08 -3.25
C GLY A 187 19.14 -4.74 -4.61
N ASP A 188 19.12 -5.69 -5.54
CA ASP A 188 18.45 -5.71 -6.86
C ASP A 188 16.91 -5.78 -6.70
N GLY A 189 16.41 -4.94 -5.79
CA GLY A 189 15.14 -5.10 -5.15
C GLY A 189 13.95 -4.87 -6.06
N PHE A 190 12.88 -5.52 -5.66
CA PHE A 190 11.59 -5.57 -6.33
C PHE A 190 10.89 -4.20 -6.25
N GLY A 191 11.09 -3.34 -7.24
CA GLY A 191 10.47 -2.02 -7.31
C GLY A 191 8.94 -2.07 -7.43
N ALA A 192 8.32 -0.89 -7.56
CA ALA A 192 6.86 -0.75 -7.62
C ALA A 192 6.21 -1.61 -8.74
N ALA A 193 6.80 -1.64 -9.94
CA ALA A 193 6.31 -2.45 -11.05
C ALA A 193 6.36 -3.97 -10.75
N GLY A 194 7.45 -4.44 -10.15
CA GLY A 194 7.53 -5.82 -9.68
C GLY A 194 6.43 -6.11 -8.65
N PHE A 195 6.33 -5.26 -7.62
CA PHE A 195 5.34 -5.42 -6.55
C PHE A 195 3.92 -5.53 -7.09
N LEU A 196 3.54 -4.63 -8.00
CA LEU A 196 2.27 -4.68 -8.72
C LEU A 196 2.06 -6.03 -9.42
N ALA A 197 3.01 -6.45 -10.25
CA ALA A 197 2.91 -7.65 -11.08
C ALA A 197 2.73 -8.94 -10.25
N ARG A 198 3.40 -9.05 -9.11
CA ARG A 198 3.34 -10.26 -8.27
C ARG A 198 2.23 -10.25 -7.23
N HIS A 199 1.94 -9.11 -6.63
CA HIS A 199 1.10 -9.06 -5.43
C HIS A 199 -0.26 -8.40 -5.64
N LEU A 200 -0.49 -7.66 -6.73
CA LEU A 200 -1.77 -7.00 -7.02
C LEU A 200 -2.41 -7.55 -8.30
N GLN A 201 -1.69 -7.51 -9.42
CA GLN A 201 -2.20 -7.87 -10.76
C GLN A 201 -2.91 -9.24 -10.83
N PRO A 202 -2.46 -10.31 -10.13
CA PRO A 202 -3.10 -11.64 -10.25
C PRO A 202 -4.54 -11.72 -9.74
N TRP A 203 -5.00 -10.76 -8.94
CA TRP A 203 -6.26 -10.89 -8.21
C TRP A 203 -7.02 -9.57 -7.96
N ALA A 204 -6.33 -8.44 -7.81
CA ALA A 204 -6.97 -7.19 -7.39
C ALA A 204 -8.01 -6.69 -8.41
N GLY A 205 -7.82 -6.96 -9.70
CA GLY A 205 -8.84 -6.68 -10.73
C GLY A 205 -10.16 -7.43 -10.51
N ARG A 206 -10.10 -8.69 -10.03
CA ARG A 206 -11.32 -9.46 -9.65
C ARG A 206 -11.98 -8.88 -8.41
N LEU A 207 -11.20 -8.51 -7.39
CA LEU A 207 -11.73 -7.85 -6.20
C LEU A 207 -12.51 -6.57 -6.56
N PHE A 208 -11.94 -5.70 -7.38
CA PHE A 208 -12.63 -4.47 -7.76
C PHE A 208 -13.83 -4.72 -8.68
N ALA A 209 -13.78 -5.76 -9.51
CA ALA A 209 -14.95 -6.18 -10.29
C ALA A 209 -16.09 -6.67 -9.38
N ASP A 210 -15.78 -7.43 -8.32
CA ASP A 210 -16.77 -7.88 -7.34
C ASP A 210 -17.38 -6.70 -6.58
N LEU A 211 -16.57 -5.70 -6.18
CA LEU A 211 -17.09 -4.47 -5.57
C LEU A 211 -18.05 -3.73 -6.50
N VAL A 212 -17.76 -3.69 -7.80
CA VAL A 212 -18.64 -3.07 -8.81
C VAL A 212 -19.92 -3.87 -9.02
N ALA A 213 -19.86 -5.20 -8.95
CA ALA A 213 -21.00 -6.09 -9.22
C ALA A 213 -21.90 -6.30 -8.00
N ASN A 214 -21.37 -6.16 -6.77
CA ASN A 214 -22.09 -6.44 -5.54
C ASN A 214 -23.29 -5.47 -5.36
N PRO A 215 -24.53 -5.98 -5.15
CA PRO A 215 -25.72 -5.14 -4.92
C PRO A 215 -25.66 -4.28 -3.65
N GLY A 216 -25.01 -4.75 -2.59
CA GLY A 216 -24.78 -4.04 -1.33
C GLY A 216 -23.76 -2.90 -1.43
N SER A 217 -22.98 -2.85 -2.51
CA SER A 217 -22.06 -1.74 -2.79
C SER A 217 -22.81 -0.51 -3.35
N ALA A 218 -22.97 0.53 -2.54
CA ALA A 218 -23.39 1.85 -2.98
C ALA A 218 -22.16 2.76 -3.17
N PHE A 219 -21.50 3.16 -2.08
CA PHE A 219 -20.24 3.90 -2.13
C PHE A 219 -19.11 3.04 -2.69
N TYR A 220 -19.00 1.79 -2.23
CA TYR A 220 -17.90 0.90 -2.59
C TYR A 220 -17.93 0.44 -4.06
N ARG A 221 -19.06 0.64 -4.76
CA ARG A 221 -19.15 0.44 -6.22
C ARG A 221 -18.29 1.47 -6.94
N ALA A 222 -18.31 2.72 -6.49
CA ALA A 222 -17.46 3.77 -7.04
C ALA A 222 -15.98 3.54 -6.69
N VAL A 223 -15.69 3.04 -5.48
CA VAL A 223 -14.34 2.61 -5.08
C VAL A 223 -13.84 1.49 -6.01
N GLY A 224 -14.68 0.52 -6.34
CA GLY A 224 -14.35 -0.55 -7.29
C GLY A 224 -14.06 -0.01 -8.70
N GLY A 225 -14.87 0.93 -9.19
CA GLY A 225 -14.63 1.59 -10.48
C GLY A 225 -13.29 2.34 -10.52
N PHE A 226 -12.99 3.11 -9.47
CA PHE A 226 -11.72 3.81 -9.31
C PHE A 226 -10.52 2.84 -9.21
N GLY A 227 -10.65 1.77 -8.42
CA GLY A 227 -9.60 0.76 -8.27
C GLY A 227 -9.25 0.06 -9.57
N ARG A 228 -10.25 -0.27 -10.41
CA ARG A 228 -10.01 -0.83 -11.75
C ARG A 228 -9.26 0.15 -12.64
N ALA A 229 -9.71 1.41 -12.71
CA ALA A 229 -9.06 2.42 -13.55
C ALA A 229 -7.60 2.65 -13.16
N VAL A 230 -7.30 2.68 -11.85
CA VAL A 230 -5.91 2.80 -11.36
C VAL A 230 -5.09 1.58 -11.74
N LEU A 231 -5.58 0.36 -11.49
CA LEU A 231 -4.84 -0.85 -11.84
C LEU A 231 -4.57 -0.97 -13.35
N ASP A 232 -5.57 -0.70 -14.18
CA ASP A 232 -5.43 -0.80 -15.64
C ASP A 232 -4.34 0.15 -16.17
N ILE A 233 -4.30 1.38 -15.66
CA ILE A 233 -3.26 2.36 -16.01
C ILE A 233 -1.88 1.88 -15.55
N GLU A 234 -1.78 1.34 -14.33
CA GLU A 234 -0.51 0.91 -13.75
C GLU A 234 0.06 -0.33 -14.43
N ILE A 235 -0.80 -1.26 -14.83
CA ILE A 235 -0.39 -2.43 -15.62
C ILE A 235 0.11 -1.98 -17.00
N LEU A 236 -0.64 -1.11 -17.69
CA LEU A 236 -0.21 -0.57 -18.98
C LEU A 236 1.11 0.21 -18.87
N ALA A 237 1.29 0.99 -17.81
CA ALA A 237 2.52 1.74 -17.58
C ALA A 237 3.72 0.82 -17.35
N ALA A 238 3.53 -0.33 -16.70
CA ALA A 238 4.60 -1.31 -16.45
C ALA A 238 5.03 -2.10 -17.70
N GLU A 239 4.21 -2.12 -18.76
CA GLU A 239 4.51 -2.78 -20.04
C GLU A 239 5.30 -1.89 -21.01
N LEU A 240 5.38 -0.58 -20.75
CA LEU A 240 6.13 0.36 -21.58
C LEU A 240 7.64 0.24 -21.30
N PRO A 241 8.50 0.17 -22.34
CA PRO A 241 9.95 0.22 -22.14
C PRO A 241 10.37 1.60 -21.59
N GLU A 242 11.34 1.60 -20.67
CA GLU A 242 11.96 2.82 -20.11
C GLU A 242 12.68 3.68 -21.18
#